data_AF-X1PXG7-F1
#
_entry.id   AF-X1PXG7-F1
#
_cell.length_a   1.000
_cell.length_b   1.000
_cell.length_c   1.000
_cell.angle_alpha   90.00
_cell.angle_beta   90.00
_cell.angle_gamma   90.00
#
_symmetry.space_group_name_H-M   'P 1'
#
loop_
_entity.id
_entity.type
_entity.pdbx_description
1 polymer ?
#
loop_
_entity_poly.entity_id
_entity_poly.type
_entity_poly.pdbx_seq_one_letter_code
_entity_poly.pdbx_strand_id
1 'polypeptide(L)'
;AYVIRRLLLVIPTVIVVSMVVFSLVRLLPGDIIDIMMRHAGRGGEIDRAMMEFKLGLDAPALTQYGRWVGVVPQVDGSFSGIFQGNLGFSWWYKLPVGELAANAWPVTLELGLMSLIIAL
;
A
#
# COMPACT_ATOMS: atom_id res chain seq x y z
N ALA A 1 20.59 13.03 -23.28
CA ALA A 1 19.66 14.11 -22.84
C ALA A 1 18.19 13.67 -22.80
N TYR A 2 17.63 13.05 -23.86
CA TYR A 2 16.21 12.69 -23.93
C TYR A 2 15.72 11.70 -22.85
N VAL A 3 16.50 10.64 -22.56
CA VAL A 3 16.15 9.62 -21.56
C VAL A 3 16.02 10.21 -20.15
N ILE A 4 16.95 11.08 -19.74
CA ILE A 4 16.93 11.74 -18.42
C ILE A 4 15.71 12.64 -18.29
N ARG A 5 15.40 13.43 -19.33
CA ARG A 5 14.20 14.28 -19.35
C ARG A 5 12.91 13.45 -19.22
N ARG A 6 12.86 12.28 -19.88
CA ARG A 6 11.71 11.37 -19.78
C ARG A 6 11.59 10.76 -18.38
N LEU A 7 12.69 10.33 -17.77
CA LEU A 7 12.70 9.82 -16.40
C LEU A 7 12.24 10.89 -15.40
N LEU A 8 12.70 12.13 -15.56
CA LEU A 8 12.27 13.25 -14.71
C LEU A 8 10.78 13.57 -14.85
N LEU A 9 10.16 13.33 -16.00
CA LEU A 9 8.71 13.50 -16.21
C LEU A 9 7.88 12.34 -15.64
N VAL A 10 8.46 11.14 -15.50
CA VAL A 10 7.79 9.99 -14.88
C VAL A 10 7.58 10.22 -13.38
N ILE A 11 8.56 10.81 -12.69
CA ILE A 11 8.49 11.07 -11.24
C ILE A 11 7.22 11.83 -10.83
N PRO A 12 6.91 13.03 -11.35
CA PRO A 12 5.71 13.77 -10.97
C PRO A 12 4.44 13.02 -11.37
N THR A 13 4.46 12.29 -12.48
CA THR A 13 3.31 11.49 -12.93
C THR A 13 2.99 10.39 -11.91
N VAL A 14 4.01 9.63 -11.48
CA VAL A 14 3.86 8.56 -10.48
C VAL A 14 3.35 9.14 -9.16
N ILE A 15 3.90 10.27 -8.72
CA ILE A 15 3.47 10.93 -7.47
C ILE A 15 2.00 11.35 -7.53
N VAL A 16 1.56 11.96 -8.63
CA VAL A 16 0.17 12.39 -8.78
C VAL A 16 -0.76 11.18 -8.78
N VAL A 17 -0.43 10.15 -9.56
CA VAL A 17 -1.23 8.92 -9.63
C VAL A 17 -1.28 8.22 -8.27
N SER A 18 -0.16 8.11 -7.55
CA SER A 18 -0.14 7.49 -6.23
C SER A 18 -0.93 8.28 -5.19
N MET A 19 -0.89 9.62 -5.22
CA MET A 19 -1.73 10.45 -4.35
C MET A 19 -3.22 10.26 -4.65
N VAL A 20 -3.60 10.17 -5.93
CA VAL A 20 -4.99 9.90 -6.33
C VAL A 20 -5.44 8.53 -5.82
N VAL A 21 -4.67 7.48 -6.08
CA VAL A 21 -4.98 6.11 -5.62
C VAL A 21 -5.07 6.05 -4.10
N PHE A 22 -4.11 6.66 -3.39
CA PHE A 22 -4.11 6.72 -1.93
C PHE A 22 -5.38 7.40 -1.39
N SER A 23 -5.76 8.52 -2.01
CA SER A 23 -6.96 9.27 -1.63
C SER A 23 -8.22 8.45 -1.89
N LEU A 24 -8.30 7.76 -3.03
CA LEU A 24 -9.43 6.88 -3.34
C LEU A 24 -9.58 5.76 -2.32
N VAL A 25 -8.48 5.11 -1.95
CA VAL A 25 -8.50 4.04 -0.92
C VAL A 25 -8.94 4.59 0.44
N ARG A 26 -8.47 5.77 0.82
CA ARG A 26 -8.86 6.42 2.09
C ARG A 26 -10.33 6.86 2.11
N LEU A 27 -10.92 7.12 0.95
CA LEU A 27 -12.35 7.45 0.83
C LEU A 27 -13.25 6.22 0.84
N LEU A 28 -12.71 5.01 0.66
CA LEU A 28 -13.51 3.79 0.73
C LEU A 28 -14.10 3.64 2.14
N PRO A 29 -15.43 3.52 2.27
CA PRO A 29 -16.06 3.27 3.56
C PRO A 29 -15.75 1.84 3.99
N GLY A 30 -14.91 1.71 5.02
CA GLY A 30 -14.52 0.42 5.58
C GLY A 30 -13.18 0.52 6.28
N ASP A 31 -13.19 0.53 7.61
CA ASP A 31 -11.95 0.54 8.39
C ASP A 31 -11.40 -0.89 8.48
N ILE A 32 -10.09 -1.06 8.25
CA ILE A 32 -9.42 -2.34 8.46
C ILE A 32 -9.59 -2.79 9.91
N ILE A 33 -9.68 -1.84 10.83
CA ILE A 33 -9.89 -2.07 12.25
C ILE A 33 -11.24 -2.74 12.49
N ASP A 34 -12.32 -2.33 11.80
CA ASP A 34 -13.63 -2.97 11.93
C ASP A 34 -13.63 -4.42 11.42
N ILE A 35 -12.81 -4.71 10.40
CA ILE A 35 -12.62 -6.08 9.90
C ILE A 35 -11.80 -6.90 10.89
N MET A 36 -10.73 -6.34 11.46
CA MET A 36 -9.87 -7.00 12.44
C MET A 36 -10.62 -7.28 13.76
N MET A 37 -11.40 -6.31 14.26
CA MET A 37 -12.23 -6.48 15.46
C MET A 37 -13.28 -7.58 15.28
N ARG A 38 -13.91 -7.66 14.10
CA ARG A 38 -14.85 -8.75 13.79
C ARG A 38 -14.19 -10.13 13.78
N HIS A 39 -12.93 -10.21 13.34
CA HIS A 39 -12.18 -11.47 13.29
C HIS A 39 -11.52 -11.86 14.63
N ALA A 40 -11.37 -10.93 15.58
CA ALA A 40 -10.73 -11.18 16.87
C ALA A 40 -11.60 -11.98 17.87
N GLY A 41 -12.90 -12.14 17.59
CA GLY A 41 -13.82 -12.89 18.45
C GLY A 41 -14.23 -12.16 19.74
N ARG A 42 -15.20 -12.72 20.48
CA ARG A 42 -15.85 -12.10 21.67
C ARG A 42 -14.97 -11.95 22.93
N GLY A 43 -13.68 -12.30 22.88
CA GLY A 43 -12.83 -12.41 24.06
C GLY A 43 -11.72 -11.37 24.22
N GLY A 44 -11.47 -10.56 23.19
CA GLY A 44 -10.48 -9.48 23.26
C GLY A 44 -11.17 -8.13 23.11
N GLU A 45 -11.22 -7.35 24.18
CA GLU A 45 -11.50 -5.91 24.06
C GLU A 45 -10.35 -5.28 23.30
N ILE A 46 -10.45 -5.25 21.97
CA ILE A 46 -9.51 -4.48 21.18
C ILE A 46 -9.98 -3.02 21.23
N ASP A 47 -9.21 -2.19 21.91
CA ASP A 47 -9.40 -0.76 21.89
C ASP A 47 -9.14 -0.23 20.47
N ARG A 48 -10.22 0.24 19.83
CA ARG A 48 -10.20 0.86 18.49
C ARG A 48 -9.21 2.02 18.43
N ALA A 49 -9.18 2.88 19.45
CA ALA A 49 -8.28 4.03 19.49
C ALA A 49 -6.81 3.60 19.57
N MET A 50 -6.52 2.55 20.34
CA MET A 50 -5.17 1.98 20.39
C MET A 50 -4.76 1.36 19.05
N MET A 51 -5.67 0.70 18.33
CA MET A 51 -5.37 0.17 16.98
C MET A 51 -5.17 1.27 15.94
N GLU A 52 -6.01 2.31 15.95
CA GLU A 52 -5.86 3.48 15.08
C GLU A 52 -4.49 4.11 15.26
N PHE A 53 -4.08 4.31 16.50
CA PHE A 53 -2.76 4.84 16.84
C PHE A 53 -1.62 3.93 16.39
N LYS A 54 -1.69 2.62 16.67
CA LYS A 54 -0.64 1.65 16.28
C LYS A 54 -0.47 1.55 14.77
N LEU A 55 -1.56 1.63 14.02
CA LEU A 55 -1.54 1.62 12.55
C LEU A 55 -1.26 3.01 11.97
N GLY A 56 -1.19 4.05 12.80
CA GLY A 56 -0.99 5.44 12.39
C GLY A 56 -2.14 6.02 11.57
N LEU A 57 -3.35 5.44 11.69
CA LEU A 57 -4.57 5.84 10.99
C LEU A 57 -5.20 7.10 11.60
N ASP A 58 -4.81 7.44 12.83
CA ASP A 58 -5.15 8.68 13.55
C ASP A 58 -4.48 9.94 12.97
N ALA A 59 -3.40 9.77 12.21
CA ALA A 59 -2.62 10.88 11.66
C ALA A 59 -3.32 11.56 10.45
N PRO A 60 -2.98 12.83 10.13
CA PRO A 60 -3.46 13.49 8.92
C PRO A 60 -3.11 12.70 7.63
N ALA A 61 -3.94 12.84 6.60
CA ALA A 61 -3.80 12.10 5.33
C ALA A 61 -2.39 12.20 4.73
N LEU A 62 -1.81 13.40 4.77
CA LEU A 62 -0.48 13.66 4.23
C LEU A 62 0.62 12.94 5.02
N THR A 63 0.47 12.84 6.34
CA THR A 63 1.39 12.09 7.21
C THR A 63 1.29 10.58 6.93
N GLN A 64 0.08 10.06 6.76
CA GLN A 64 -0.15 8.65 6.39
C GLN A 64 0.48 8.32 5.04
N TYR A 65 0.27 9.18 4.03
CA TYR A 65 0.91 9.04 2.72
C TYR A 65 2.44 9.10 2.83
N GLY A 66 2.97 10.06 3.60
CA GLY A 66 4.41 10.19 3.82
C GLY A 66 5.03 8.96 4.49
N ARG A 67 4.32 8.35 5.44
CA ARG A 67 4.73 7.08 6.09
C ARG A 67 4.72 5.93 5.10
N TRP A 68 3.67 5.80 4.29
CA TRP A 68 3.55 4.75 3.27
C TRP A 68 4.64 4.85 2.19
N VAL A 69 4.93 6.08 1.73
CA VAL A 69 6.03 6.33 0.78
C VAL A 69 7.40 6.08 1.43
N GLY A 70 7.53 6.30 2.74
CA GLY A 70 8.78 6.12 3.49
C GLY A 70 9.60 7.40 3.65
N VAL A 71 8.98 8.58 3.52
CA VAL A 71 9.59 9.91 3.75
C VAL A 71 9.32 10.47 5.15
N VAL A 72 8.33 9.91 5.86
CA VAL A 72 8.00 10.24 7.24
C VAL A 72 8.18 8.99 8.09
N PRO A 73 8.71 9.10 9.33
CA PRO A 73 8.85 7.94 10.21
C PRO A 73 7.49 7.36 10.61
N GLN A 74 7.46 6.05 10.76
CA GLN A 74 6.34 5.33 11.33
C GLN A 74 6.15 5.67 12.82
N VAL A 75 5.09 5.14 13.43
CA VAL A 75 4.74 5.41 14.83
C VAL A 75 5.83 4.92 15.79
N ASP A 76 6.56 3.87 15.41
CA ASP A 76 7.70 3.32 16.15
C ASP A 76 9.02 4.10 15.92
N GLY A 77 9.00 5.15 15.09
CA GLY A 77 10.17 5.94 14.73
C GLY A 77 11.02 5.37 13.60
N SER A 78 10.68 4.20 13.07
CA SER A 78 11.41 3.58 11.95
C SER A 78 11.02 4.20 10.59
N PHE A 79 11.95 4.16 9.64
CA PHE A 79 11.66 4.50 8.24
C PHE A 79 11.41 3.23 7.46
N SER A 80 10.13 2.91 7.24
CA SER A 80 9.71 1.76 6.45
C SER A 80 8.54 2.13 5.55
N GLY A 81 8.84 2.24 4.26
CA GLY A 81 7.87 2.44 3.18
C GLY A 81 8.47 2.04 1.84
N ILE A 82 7.85 2.51 0.77
CA ILE A 82 8.20 2.13 -0.60
C ILE A 82 9.68 2.39 -0.90
N PHE A 83 10.23 3.52 -0.46
CA PHE A 83 11.64 3.84 -0.71
C PHE A 83 12.62 2.90 0.01
N GLN A 84 12.18 2.20 1.05
CA GLN A 84 12.97 1.17 1.74
C GLN A 84 12.64 -0.25 1.23
N GLY A 85 11.88 -0.37 0.14
CA GLY A 85 11.45 -1.65 -0.43
C GLY A 85 10.30 -2.32 0.32
N ASN A 86 9.67 -1.61 1.28
CA ASN A 86 8.52 -2.13 2.02
C ASN A 86 7.22 -1.60 1.41
N LEU A 87 6.49 -2.48 0.71
CA LEU A 87 5.18 -2.16 0.12
C LEU A 87 4.03 -2.18 1.14
N GLY A 88 4.33 -2.55 2.40
CA GLY A 88 3.36 -2.68 3.48
C GLY A 88 2.84 -4.11 3.66
N PHE A 89 1.87 -4.23 4.56
CA PHE A 89 1.28 -5.50 4.96
C PHE A 89 -0.20 -5.55 4.56
N SER A 90 -0.61 -6.64 3.92
CA SER A 90 -2.02 -6.90 3.65
C SER A 90 -2.66 -7.54 4.87
N TRP A 91 -3.45 -6.78 5.60
CA TRP A 91 -4.20 -7.29 6.75
C TRP A 91 -5.30 -8.28 6.36
N TRP A 92 -5.76 -8.25 5.11
CA TRP A 92 -6.74 -9.19 4.59
C TRP A 92 -6.14 -10.59 4.40
N TYR A 93 -5.00 -10.67 3.71
CA TYR A 93 -4.31 -11.93 3.43
C TYR A 93 -3.27 -12.31 4.49
N LYS A 94 -3.02 -11.43 5.47
CA LYS A 94 -2.01 -11.56 6.52
C LYS A 94 -0.59 -11.82 5.97
N LEU A 95 -0.26 -11.18 4.86
CA LEU A 95 1.02 -11.32 4.16
C LEU A 95 1.57 -9.96 3.73
N PRO A 96 2.90 -9.81 3.61
CA PRO A 96 3.50 -8.64 2.97
C PRO A 96 2.98 -8.46 1.55
N VAL A 97 2.68 -7.21 1.17
CA VAL A 97 2.16 -6.90 -0.17
C VAL A 97 3.15 -7.31 -1.27
N GLY A 98 4.45 -7.24 -0.98
CA GLY A 98 5.50 -7.71 -1.90
C GLY A 98 5.41 -9.21 -2.20
N GLU A 99 5.05 -10.03 -1.22
CA GLU A 99 4.87 -11.47 -1.45
C GLU A 99 3.62 -11.75 -2.27
N LEU A 100 2.52 -11.03 -2.00
CA LEU A 100 1.30 -11.13 -2.82
C LEU A 100 1.57 -10.74 -4.28
N ALA A 101 2.32 -9.66 -4.50
CA ALA A 101 2.70 -9.22 -5.84
C ALA A 101 3.61 -10.24 -6.53
N ALA A 102 4.59 -10.80 -5.80
CA ALA A 102 5.49 -11.83 -6.33
C ALA A 102 4.75 -13.10 -6.72
N ASN A 103 3.74 -13.51 -5.94
CA ASN A 103 2.92 -14.68 -6.24
C ASN A 103 1.98 -14.45 -7.43
N ALA A 104 1.51 -13.22 -7.65
CA ALA A 104 0.63 -12.88 -8.77
C ALA A 104 1.37 -12.62 -10.10
N TRP A 105 2.66 -12.25 -10.02
CA TRP A 105 3.47 -11.89 -11.19
C TRP A 105 3.56 -12.99 -12.26
N PRO A 106 3.86 -14.27 -11.93
CA PRO A 106 4.00 -15.33 -12.94
C PRO A 106 2.74 -15.53 -13.78
N VAL A 107 1.57 -15.53 -13.12
CA VAL A 107 0.28 -15.74 -13.80
C VAL A 107 -0.01 -14.60 -14.78
N THR A 108 0.27 -13.36 -14.37
CA THR A 108 0.08 -12.19 -15.24
C THR A 108 1.02 -12.22 -16.44
N LEU A 109 2.26 -12.65 -16.23
CA LEU A 109 3.26 -12.81 -17.28
C LEU A 109 2.84 -13.89 -18.29
N GLU A 110 2.40 -15.06 -17.81
CA GLU A 110 1.93 -16.16 -18.66
C GLU A 110 0.74 -15.73 -19.53
N LEU A 111 -0.28 -15.12 -18.92
CA LEU A 111 -1.45 -14.63 -19.65
C LEU A 111 -1.09 -13.52 -20.65
N GLY A 112 -0.20 -12.60 -20.26
CA GLY A 112 0.28 -11.54 -21.14
C GLY A 112 1.03 -12.08 -22.35
N LEU A 113 1.90 -13.07 -22.14
CA LEU A 113 2.63 -13.74 -23.22
C LEU A 113 1.69 -14.51 -24.14
N MET A 114 0.73 -15.26 -23.60
CA MET A 114 -0.29 -15.94 -24.40
C MET A 114 -1.12 -14.96 -25.23
N SER A 115 -1.52 -13.83 -24.65
CA SER A 115 -2.27 -12.80 -25.37
C SER A 115 -1.46 -12.20 -26.52
N LEU A 116 -0.16 -11.99 -26.35
CA LEU A 116 0.71 -11.50 -27.41
C LEU A 116 0.88 -12.53 -28.54
N ILE A 117 1.00 -13.82 -28.18
CA ILE A 117 1.12 -14.91 -29.16
C ILE A 117 -0.17 -15.06 -29.98
N ILE A 118 -1.35 -14.95 -29.35
CA ILE A 118 -2.64 -15.06 -30.05
C ILE A 118 -2.92 -13.81 -30.90
N ALA A 119 -2.48 -12.63 -30.46
CA ALA A 119 -2.70 -11.38 -31.18
C ALA A 119 -1.81 -11.21 -32.42
N LEU A 120 -0.72 -11.97 -32.52
CA LEU A 120 0.21 -11.99 -33.66
C LEU A 120 -0.28 -12.95 -34.75
#